data_AF-A0A9Q8PJA4-F1
#
_entry.id   AF-A0A9Q8PJA4-F1
#
_cell.length_a   1.000
_cell.length_b   1.000
_cell.length_c   1.000
_cell.angle_alpha   90.00
_cell.angle_beta   90.00
_cell.angle_gamma   90.00
#
_symmetry.space_group_name_H-M   'P 1'
#
loop_
_entity.id
_entity.type
_entity.pdbx_description
1 polymer ?
#
loop_
_entity_poly.entity_id
_entity_poly.type
_entity_poly.pdbx_seq_one_letter_code
_entity_poly.pdbx_strand_id
1 'polypeptide(L)'
;MNHCHTDQTGLGPLQTPLWEYMAQNWAPRGAETARLLYNASGWVVHNEMNIFGHTGMKGDGDISSEIWANYPIAAAWMMQHVFDNFDYNSQDVAWLRSTGYPMLNSISQFWLSQL
;
A
#
# COMPACT_ATOMS: atom_id res chain seq x y z
N MET A 1 -6.55 4.24 -9.13
CA MET A 1 -7.16 4.53 -10.45
C MET A 1 -6.24 4.20 -11.64
N ASN A 2 -4.97 4.63 -11.67
CA ASN A 2 -4.09 4.37 -12.81
C ASN A 2 -3.94 2.88 -13.19
N HIS A 3 -4.09 1.98 -12.22
CA HIS A 3 -3.92 0.53 -12.37
C HIS A 3 -5.24 -0.26 -12.35
N CYS A 4 -6.41 0.39 -12.47
CA CYS A 4 -7.69 -0.32 -12.40
C CYS A 4 -7.97 -1.24 -13.62
N HIS A 5 -7.43 -0.89 -14.79
CA HIS A 5 -7.73 -1.61 -16.05
C HIS A 5 -6.54 -2.40 -16.59
N THR A 6 -5.39 -2.36 -15.92
CA THR A 6 -4.14 -2.95 -16.41
C THR A 6 -4.28 -4.46 -16.57
N ASP A 7 -4.79 -5.17 -15.57
CA ASP A 7 -4.94 -6.62 -15.64
C ASP A 7 -6.06 -7.04 -16.61
N GLN A 8 -7.20 -6.34 -16.58
CA GLN A 8 -8.34 -6.58 -17.46
C GLN A 8 -8.00 -6.48 -18.95
N THR A 9 -7.04 -5.62 -19.31
CA THR A 9 -6.64 -5.37 -20.69
C THR A 9 -5.42 -6.20 -21.12
N GLY A 10 -4.96 -7.14 -20.29
CA GLY A 10 -3.77 -7.95 -20.57
C GLY A 10 -2.45 -7.19 -20.43
N LEU A 11 -2.47 -6.01 -19.80
CA LEU A 11 -1.30 -5.15 -19.55
C LEU A 11 -0.74 -5.33 -18.13
N GLY A 12 -1.07 -6.43 -17.44
CA GLY A 12 -0.60 -6.75 -16.08
C GLY A 12 0.91 -6.61 -15.86
N PRO A 13 1.78 -7.04 -16.79
CA PRO A 13 3.23 -6.86 -16.64
C PRO A 13 3.70 -5.40 -16.44
N LEU A 14 2.93 -4.41 -16.89
CA LEU A 14 3.23 -2.98 -16.68
C LEU A 14 3.09 -2.53 -15.22
N GLN A 15 2.52 -3.36 -14.34
CA GLN A 15 2.39 -3.07 -12.91
C GLN A 15 3.67 -3.40 -12.11
N THR A 16 4.67 -4.06 -12.71
CA THR A 16 5.92 -4.42 -12.03
C THR A 16 6.57 -3.25 -11.27
N PRO A 17 6.70 -2.03 -11.86
CA PRO A 17 7.27 -0.89 -11.16
C PRO A 17 6.47 -0.46 -9.92
N LEU A 18 5.15 -0.65 -9.93
CA LEU A 18 4.30 -0.37 -8.77
C LEU A 18 4.63 -1.32 -7.62
N TRP A 19 4.74 -2.62 -7.90
CA TRP A 19 5.07 -3.63 -6.89
C TRP A 19 6.44 -3.39 -6.28
N GLU A 20 7.44 -3.10 -7.12
CA GLU A 20 8.79 -2.78 -6.68
C GLU A 20 8.81 -1.50 -5.85
N TYR A 21 8.10 -0.47 -6.29
CA TYR A 21 8.02 0.79 -5.56
C TYR A 21 7.38 0.62 -4.18
N MET A 22 6.26 -0.12 -4.08
CA MET A 22 5.63 -0.43 -2.81
C MET A 22 6.55 -1.23 -1.88
N ALA A 23 7.20 -2.28 -2.40
CA ALA A 23 8.08 -3.14 -1.61
C ALA A 23 9.33 -2.41 -1.10
N GLN A 24 9.97 -1.60 -1.96
CA GLN A 24 11.25 -0.97 -1.67
C GLN A 24 11.12 0.37 -0.95
N ASN A 25 10.01 1.09 -1.13
CA ASN A 25 9.83 2.43 -0.59
C ASN A 25 8.72 2.49 0.47
N TRP A 26 7.49 2.13 0.11
CA TRP A 26 6.34 2.30 1.00
C TRP A 26 6.37 1.35 2.19
N ALA A 27 6.62 0.07 1.99
CA ALA A 27 6.61 -0.92 3.06
C ALA A 27 7.62 -0.59 4.19
N PRO A 28 8.92 -0.35 3.93
CA PRO A 28 9.87 -0.07 5.01
C PRO A 28 9.60 1.28 5.72
N ARG A 29 9.26 2.35 4.98
CA ARG A 29 9.00 3.68 5.57
C ARG A 29 7.64 3.75 6.26
N GLY A 30 6.66 3.08 5.68
CA GLY A 30 5.33 2.94 6.24
C GLY A 30 5.35 2.09 7.52
N ALA A 31 6.27 1.14 7.67
CA ALA A 31 6.47 0.42 8.93
C ALA A 31 7.02 1.33 10.01
N GLU A 32 7.97 2.21 9.67
CA GLU A 32 8.44 3.24 10.59
C GLU A 32 7.31 4.20 10.98
N THR A 33 6.48 4.61 10.02
CA THR A 33 5.31 5.48 10.28
C THR A 33 4.28 4.78 11.16
N ALA A 34 3.98 3.51 10.90
CA ALA A 34 3.06 2.69 11.70
C ALA A 34 3.53 2.61 13.16
N ARG A 35 4.83 2.38 13.38
CA ARG A 35 5.41 2.35 14.72
C ARG A 35 5.36 3.72 15.40
N LEU A 36 5.73 4.79 14.71
CA LEU A 36 5.86 6.13 15.30
C LEU A 36 4.51 6.78 15.60
N LEU A 37 3.55 6.66 14.69
CA LEU A 37 2.26 7.35 14.80
C LEU A 37 1.18 6.50 15.46
N TYR A 38 1.24 5.18 15.29
CA TYR A 38 0.17 4.27 15.70
C TYR A 38 0.62 3.20 16.70
N ASN A 39 1.92 3.14 17.04
CA ASN A 39 2.51 2.06 17.85
C ASN A 39 2.13 0.66 17.32
N ALA A 40 2.10 0.53 15.99
CA ALA A 40 1.52 -0.61 15.29
C ALA A 40 2.58 -1.46 14.58
N SER A 41 2.31 -2.77 14.46
CA SER A 41 3.00 -3.65 13.51
C SER A 41 2.47 -3.46 12.08
N GLY A 42 3.18 -3.96 11.09
CA GLY A 42 2.80 -3.80 9.69
C GLY A 42 3.33 -2.51 9.08
N TRP A 43 2.64 -1.95 8.08
CA TRP A 43 2.97 -0.64 7.51
C TRP A 43 1.73 0.14 7.10
N VAL A 44 1.85 1.46 7.07
CA VAL A 44 0.79 2.40 6.70
C VAL A 44 1.33 3.46 5.74
N VAL A 45 0.52 3.87 4.78
CA VAL A 45 0.72 5.11 4.02
C VAL A 45 -0.58 5.89 4.01
N HIS A 46 -0.47 7.21 3.86
CA HIS A 46 -1.62 8.10 3.75
C HIS A 46 -1.91 8.44 2.28
N ASN A 47 -2.81 9.39 2.03
CA ASN A 47 -3.28 9.75 0.70
C ASN A 47 -2.22 10.37 -0.22
N GLU A 48 -1.19 11.02 0.33
CA GLU A 48 -0.17 11.73 -0.46
C GLU A 48 1.21 11.10 -0.31
N MET A 49 1.80 10.71 -1.44
CA MET A 49 3.11 10.05 -1.52
C MET A 49 3.96 10.76 -2.59
N ASN A 50 5.28 10.64 -2.46
CA ASN A 50 6.25 11.21 -3.41
C ASN A 50 7.35 10.20 -3.74
N ILE A 51 8.18 10.49 -4.74
CA ILE A 51 9.25 9.59 -5.21
C ILE A 51 10.28 9.16 -4.15
N PHE A 52 10.33 9.86 -3.00
CA PHE A 52 11.23 9.54 -1.88
C PHE A 52 10.57 8.60 -0.85
N GLY A 53 9.34 8.17 -1.09
CA GLY A 53 8.58 7.26 -0.24
C GLY A 53 7.99 7.94 1.00
N HIS A 54 7.50 9.17 0.89
CA HIS A 54 6.76 9.80 1.99
C HIS A 54 5.50 8.99 2.37
N THR A 55 5.36 8.65 3.64
CA THR A 55 4.27 7.79 4.16
C THR A 55 3.45 8.43 5.29
N GLY A 56 3.86 9.60 5.79
CA GLY A 56 3.17 10.31 6.87
C GLY A 56 1.93 11.08 6.39
N MET A 57 1.20 11.66 7.34
CA MET A 57 0.15 12.63 7.04
C MET A 57 0.81 13.91 6.54
N LYS A 58 0.43 14.38 5.35
CA LYS A 58 0.92 15.65 4.86
C LYS A 58 0.09 16.77 5.48
N GLY A 59 0.64 17.44 6.48
CA GLY A 59 0.08 18.64 7.06
C GLY A 59 1.13 19.75 7.16
N ASP A 60 0.67 20.99 7.17
CA ASP A 60 1.46 22.18 7.52
C ASP A 60 1.38 22.50 9.02
N GLY A 61 0.75 21.61 9.81
CA GLY A 61 0.50 21.79 11.23
C GLY A 61 -0.84 22.47 11.54
N ASP A 62 -1.64 22.82 10.51
CA ASP A 62 -3.02 23.26 10.70
C ASP A 62 -3.96 22.05 10.84
N ILE A 63 -4.82 22.08 11.86
CA ILE A 63 -5.86 21.09 12.10
C ILE A 63 -6.82 20.95 10.91
N SER A 64 -6.97 22.01 10.11
CA SER A 64 -7.77 21.98 8.88
C SER A 64 -7.19 21.03 7.82
N SER A 65 -5.89 20.73 7.85
CA SER A 65 -5.23 19.78 6.94
C SER A 65 -5.54 18.32 7.27
N GLU A 66 -5.88 18.03 8.54
CA GLU A 66 -6.12 16.66 9.02
C GLU A 66 -7.32 16.00 8.35
N ILE A 67 -8.33 16.79 7.95
CA ILE A 67 -9.57 16.29 7.34
C ILE A 67 -9.34 15.50 6.04
N TRP A 68 -8.24 15.78 5.35
CA TRP A 68 -7.85 15.10 4.12
C TRP A 68 -6.53 14.34 4.27
N ALA A 69 -5.64 14.75 5.18
CA ALA A 69 -4.34 14.11 5.38
C ALA A 69 -4.39 12.84 6.24
N ASN A 70 -5.33 12.75 7.20
CA ASN A 70 -5.49 11.56 8.04
C ASN A 70 -6.29 10.48 7.31
N TYR A 71 -5.64 9.84 6.34
CA TYR A 71 -6.24 8.80 5.49
C TYR A 71 -5.39 7.52 5.44
N PRO A 72 -5.32 6.74 6.54
CA PRO A 72 -4.45 5.55 6.64
C PRO A 72 -4.92 4.35 5.80
N ILE A 73 -6.07 4.46 5.11
CA ILE A 73 -6.66 3.39 4.29
C ILE A 73 -6.06 3.28 2.88
N ALA A 74 -5.20 4.22 2.45
CA ALA A 74 -4.58 4.18 1.14
C ALA A 74 -3.83 2.86 0.89
N ALA A 75 -3.07 2.37 1.88
CA ALA A 75 -2.35 1.09 1.77
C ALA A 75 -3.31 -0.11 1.58
N ALA A 76 -4.43 -0.15 2.31
CA ALA A 76 -5.41 -1.22 2.18
C ALA A 76 -6.18 -1.15 0.87
N TRP A 77 -6.42 0.03 0.32
CA TRP A 77 -6.98 0.17 -1.01
C TRP A 77 -6.04 -0.42 -2.06
N MET A 78 -4.75 -0.16 -1.97
CA MET A 78 -3.76 -0.71 -2.91
C MET A 78 -3.67 -2.24 -2.88
N MET A 79 -4.05 -2.86 -1.78
CA MET A 79 -4.13 -4.33 -1.69
C MET A 79 -5.21 -4.93 -2.59
N GLN A 80 -6.23 -4.17 -3.01
CA GLN A 80 -7.18 -4.62 -4.02
C GLN A 80 -6.46 -4.88 -5.35
N HIS A 81 -5.56 -3.98 -5.77
CA HIS A 81 -4.75 -4.18 -6.98
C HIS A 81 -3.82 -5.40 -6.87
N VAL A 82 -3.30 -5.69 -5.67
CA VAL A 82 -2.50 -6.89 -5.43
C VAL A 82 -3.33 -8.16 -5.63
N PHE A 83 -4.56 -8.17 -5.12
CA PHE A 83 -5.48 -9.29 -5.29
C PHE A 83 -5.96 -9.43 -6.74
N ASP A 84 -6.32 -8.32 -7.40
CA ASP A 84 -6.71 -8.28 -8.80
C ASP A 84 -5.61 -8.89 -9.68
N ASN A 85 -4.35 -8.49 -9.47
CA ASN A 85 -3.24 -9.05 -10.23
C ASN A 85 -3.12 -10.58 -10.06
N PHE A 86 -3.40 -11.12 -8.88
CA PHE A 86 -3.43 -12.57 -8.67
C PHE A 86 -4.62 -13.23 -9.38
N ASP A 87 -5.82 -12.65 -9.25
CA ASP A 87 -7.05 -13.23 -9.79
C ASP A 87 -7.05 -13.26 -11.33
N TYR A 88 -6.61 -12.17 -11.98
CA TYR A 88 -6.55 -12.07 -13.44
C TYR A 88 -5.40 -12.87 -14.06
N ASN A 89 -4.23 -12.99 -13.41
CA ASN A 89 -3.07 -13.67 -14.00
C ASN A 89 -3.05 -15.17 -13.70
N SER A 90 -4.16 -15.86 -13.99
CA SER A 90 -4.30 -17.33 -13.85
C SER A 90 -3.95 -17.86 -12.46
N GLN A 91 -4.14 -17.04 -11.41
CA GLN A 91 -3.84 -17.42 -10.03
C GLN A 91 -2.38 -17.85 -9.84
N ASP A 92 -1.43 -17.03 -10.32
CA ASP A 92 0.02 -17.25 -10.09
C ASP A 92 0.36 -17.28 -8.59
N VAL A 93 0.38 -18.49 -8.04
CA VAL A 93 0.68 -18.76 -6.63
C VAL A 93 2.12 -18.42 -6.27
N ALA A 94 3.05 -18.51 -7.23
CA ALA A 94 4.46 -18.20 -6.97
C ALA A 94 4.61 -16.69 -6.71
N TRP A 95 4.03 -15.85 -7.58
CA TRP A 95 4.00 -14.40 -7.38
C TRP A 95 3.26 -14.00 -6.12
N LEU A 96 2.11 -14.62 -5.83
CA LEU A 96 1.37 -14.35 -4.60
C LEU A 96 2.22 -14.67 -3.37
N ARG A 97 2.91 -15.82 -3.34
CA ARG A 97 3.77 -16.18 -2.20
C ARG A 97 4.98 -15.27 -2.05
N SER A 98 5.62 -14.86 -3.14
CA SER A 98 6.83 -14.05 -3.09
C SER A 98 6.57 -12.58 -2.81
N THR A 99 5.47 -12.03 -3.33
CA THR A 99 5.25 -10.58 -3.41
C THR A 99 3.90 -10.16 -2.84
N GLY A 100 2.80 -10.73 -3.36
CA GLY A 100 1.46 -10.25 -3.01
C GLY A 100 1.05 -10.52 -1.56
N TYR A 101 1.24 -11.76 -1.10
CA TYR A 101 0.86 -12.21 0.24
C TYR A 101 1.65 -11.51 1.36
N PRO A 102 2.99 -11.32 1.26
CA PRO A 102 3.73 -10.51 2.22
C PRO A 102 3.15 -9.10 2.40
N MET A 103 2.73 -8.45 1.31
CA MET A 103 2.08 -7.12 1.39
C MET A 103 0.72 -7.22 2.08
N LEU A 104 -0.14 -8.15 1.65
CA LEU A 104 -1.48 -8.36 2.22
C LEU A 104 -1.43 -8.65 3.72
N ASN A 105 -0.54 -9.57 4.13
CA ASN A 105 -0.36 -9.95 5.53
C ASN A 105 0.11 -8.75 6.37
N SER A 106 1.10 -8.01 5.87
CA SER A 106 1.64 -6.86 6.61
C SER A 106 0.64 -5.72 6.77
N ILE A 107 -0.21 -5.47 5.77
CA ILE A 107 -1.30 -4.47 5.89
C ILE A 107 -2.41 -4.96 6.82
N SER A 108 -2.74 -6.24 6.77
CA SER A 108 -3.72 -6.83 7.69
C SER A 108 -3.25 -6.71 9.14
N GLN A 109 -1.96 -6.92 9.42
CA GLN A 109 -1.37 -6.73 10.76
C GLN A 109 -1.50 -5.29 11.27
N PHE A 110 -1.34 -4.29 10.40
CA PHE A 110 -1.58 -2.89 10.76
C PHE A 110 -3.04 -2.73 11.20
N TRP A 111 -4.00 -3.10 10.36
CA TRP A 111 -5.42 -2.93 10.68
C TRP A 111 -5.87 -3.71 11.92
N LEU A 112 -5.39 -4.94 12.12
CA LEU A 112 -5.70 -5.72 13.32
C LEU A 112 -5.22 -5.04 14.62
N SER A 113 -4.19 -4.20 14.56
CA SER A 113 -3.71 -3.44 15.71
C SER A 113 -4.47 -2.13 15.96
N GLN A 114 -5.30 -1.68 15.00
CA GLN A 114 -6.06 -0.43 15.06
C GLN A 114 -7.55 -0.64 15.37
N LEU A 115 -7.97 -1.89 15.58
CA LEU A 115 -9.32 -2.26 16.02
C LEU A 115 -9.41 -2.27 17.55
#